data_AF-A0A0M3BP93-F1
#
_entry.id   AF-A0A0M3BP93-F1
#
_cell.length_a   1.000
_cell.length_b   1.000
_cell.length_c   1.000
_cell.angle_alpha   90.00
_cell.angle_beta   90.00
_cell.angle_gamma   90.00
#
_symmetry.space_group_name_H-M   'P 1'
#
loop_
_entity.id
_entity.type
_entity.pdbx_description
1 polymer ?
#
loop_
_entity_poly.entity_id
_entity_poly.type
_entity_poly.pdbx_seq_one_letter_code
_entity_poly.pdbx_strand_id
1 'polypeptide(L)'
;MSMMTKIDSSRDALSTPRRIAGEGPKTLRAGFIPLVDASVLIAAAEFSFAKKEGLTLDLVRDVSWANVRDRLAFRQFDIAHMLSPMPVASMLGLGSNPSPTVTPFALGRGGNAITLSVRLFERMRDAAGLSETASALDNAKALAVVVRQMKERAEPLPTLGMTYPFSSHNYEFRYWLAAGGIDPDKDVKLVVVPPPLTSDALAAGGIDGFCVGAPWNMVASERGVGRIVAAKQDIWPSAPEKVIGMRPEWAESHPETVSRLIVALDAAARWCDQPENHDALAEALADPRYIAAPVDIIRQVLGGQFSLDDRGNRRVIDRYFTFHEGFANYPRPSQALWIYSQMIRWGQARLTDEGLKAAASAYRPDLYRAALGKADMPEGGDIRVEGNGEGDRFMDGHIFDPADIGGYVDRFAVRSRFSVGSNGDEV
;
A
#
# COMPACT_ATOMS: atom_id res chain seq x y z
N MET A 1 63.66 -18.82 17.07
CA MET A 1 62.89 -19.72 17.95
C MET A 1 62.65 -18.95 19.24
N SER A 2 61.46 -18.61 19.71
CA SER A 2 60.10 -18.90 19.27
C SER A 2 59.22 -17.75 19.76
N MET A 3 58.25 -17.38 18.92
CA MET A 3 57.13 -16.49 19.22
C MET A 3 56.35 -17.01 20.43
N MET A 4 55.92 -16.11 21.31
CA MET A 4 54.86 -16.38 22.26
C MET A 4 53.73 -15.37 22.01
N THR A 5 52.76 -15.83 21.25
CA THR A 5 51.57 -15.10 20.80
C THR A 5 50.67 -14.82 22.00
N LYS A 6 50.47 -13.56 22.36
CA LYS A 6 49.38 -13.14 23.25
C LYS A 6 48.09 -13.11 22.42
N ILE A 7 47.15 -13.97 22.78
CA ILE A 7 45.77 -13.94 22.29
C ILE A 7 45.09 -12.77 22.98
N ASP A 8 44.80 -11.70 22.23
CA ASP A 8 43.99 -10.59 22.70
C ASP A 8 42.51 -10.91 22.44
N SER A 9 41.78 -11.23 23.50
CA SER A 9 40.35 -11.51 23.47
C SER A 9 39.57 -10.20 23.56
N SER A 10 39.43 -9.50 22.43
CA SER A 10 38.44 -8.42 22.33
C SER A 10 37.09 -9.02 21.92
N ARG A 11 36.25 -9.27 22.94
CA ARG A 11 34.81 -9.41 22.73
C ARG A 11 34.30 -8.06 22.22
N ASP A 12 33.87 -8.03 20.97
CA ASP A 12 33.14 -6.93 20.36
C ASP A 12 31.86 -6.69 21.17
N ALA A 13 31.90 -5.70 22.06
CA ALA A 13 30.77 -5.29 22.86
C ALA A 13 29.81 -4.53 21.93
N LEU A 14 28.62 -5.10 21.71
CA LEU A 14 27.48 -4.45 21.05
C LEU A 14 27.35 -3.00 21.54
N SER A 15 27.55 -2.04 20.64
CA SER A 15 27.46 -0.62 20.95
C SER A 15 26.03 -0.28 21.40
N THR A 16 25.89 0.12 22.67
CA THR A 16 24.62 0.58 23.24
C THR A 16 24.14 1.86 22.52
N PRO A 17 22.84 2.02 22.22
CA PRO A 17 22.35 3.25 21.62
C PRO A 17 22.71 4.47 22.45
N ARG A 18 23.17 5.52 21.77
CA ARG A 18 23.60 6.79 22.37
C ARG A 18 22.36 7.55 22.88
N ARG A 19 22.12 7.54 24.20
CA ARG A 19 21.07 8.35 24.84
C ARG A 19 21.35 9.84 24.62
N ILE A 20 20.52 10.52 23.82
CA ILE A 20 20.45 11.97 23.74
C ILE A 20 19.37 12.45 24.70
N ALA A 21 19.66 13.51 25.47
CA ALA A 21 18.80 14.00 26.55
C ALA A 21 17.52 14.67 26.02
N GLY A 22 16.38 14.13 26.47
CA GLY A 22 15.02 14.58 26.22
C GLY A 22 14.09 13.36 26.16
N GLU A 23 13.30 13.09 27.20
CA GLU A 23 12.25 12.08 27.10
C GLU A 23 11.21 12.60 26.09
N GLY A 24 11.31 12.19 24.83
CA GLY A 24 10.33 12.50 23.79
C GLY A 24 8.92 12.05 24.20
N PRO A 25 7.88 12.38 23.41
CA PRO A 25 6.50 12.09 23.78
C PRO A 25 6.32 10.59 24.03
N LYS A 26 5.82 10.27 25.23
CA LYS A 26 5.51 8.89 25.63
C LYS A 26 4.20 8.40 25.05
N THR A 27 3.35 9.31 24.56
CA THR A 27 2.09 8.99 23.88
C THR A 27 2.13 9.57 22.48
N LEU A 28 1.86 8.74 21.48
CA LEU A 28 1.81 9.12 20.07
C LEU A 28 0.37 8.99 19.58
N ARG A 29 -0.19 10.07 19.06
CA ARG A 29 -1.51 10.05 18.45
C ARG A 29 -1.39 9.58 17.00
N ALA A 30 -1.96 8.42 16.70
CA ALA A 30 -1.77 7.74 15.43
C ALA A 30 -3.09 7.60 14.67
N GLY A 31 -3.22 8.30 13.54
CA GLY A 31 -4.39 8.18 12.67
C GLY A 31 -4.36 6.87 11.85
N PHE A 32 -5.49 6.20 11.68
CA PHE A 32 -5.61 5.05 10.79
C PHE A 32 -6.98 4.92 10.13
N ILE A 33 -7.01 4.25 8.97
CA ILE A 33 -8.24 3.81 8.29
C ILE A 33 -8.50 2.33 8.64
N PRO A 34 -9.76 1.91 8.88
CA PRO A 34 -10.11 0.54 9.24
C PRO A 34 -9.88 -0.44 8.07
N LEU A 35 -8.67 -0.97 8.00
CA LEU A 35 -8.19 -1.94 7.01
C LEU A 35 -7.27 -2.96 7.69
N VAL A 36 -7.20 -4.17 7.15
CA VAL A 36 -6.35 -5.24 7.72
C VAL A 36 -4.87 -4.87 7.61
N ASP A 37 -4.47 -4.06 6.63
CA ASP A 37 -3.09 -3.54 6.54
C ASP A 37 -2.68 -2.59 7.69
N ALA A 38 -3.60 -2.19 8.56
CA ALA A 38 -3.29 -1.53 9.84
C ALA A 38 -2.81 -2.52 10.93
N SER A 39 -2.71 -3.82 10.63
CA SER A 39 -2.35 -4.90 11.57
C SER A 39 -1.14 -4.58 12.42
N VAL A 40 -0.02 -4.19 11.80
CA VAL A 40 1.23 -3.94 12.53
C VAL A 40 1.08 -2.80 13.53
N LEU A 41 0.38 -1.73 13.15
CA LEU A 41 0.14 -0.58 14.03
C LEU A 41 -0.78 -0.93 15.20
N ILE A 42 -1.87 -1.66 14.92
CA ILE A 42 -2.84 -2.12 15.94
C ILE A 42 -2.18 -3.12 16.88
N ALA A 43 -1.44 -4.09 16.33
CA ALA A 43 -0.72 -5.07 17.12
C ALA A 43 0.35 -4.41 18.02
N ALA A 44 1.04 -3.39 17.51
CA ALA A 44 2.01 -2.65 18.30
C ALA A 44 1.37 -1.99 19.55
N ALA A 45 0.12 -1.53 19.44
CA ALA A 45 -0.63 -0.94 20.53
C ALA A 45 -1.20 -2.00 21.49
N GLU A 46 -1.87 -3.04 20.97
CA GLU A 46 -2.61 -4.02 21.78
C GLU A 46 -1.71 -5.07 22.44
N PHE A 47 -0.68 -5.56 21.74
CA PHE A 47 0.18 -6.64 22.23
C PHE A 47 1.45 -6.13 22.92
N SER A 48 1.39 -4.90 23.46
CA SER A 48 2.43 -4.29 24.30
C SER A 48 3.80 -4.07 23.64
N PHE A 49 3.94 -4.17 22.30
CA PHE A 49 5.22 -3.88 21.64
C PHE A 49 5.63 -2.41 21.82
N ALA A 50 4.72 -1.46 21.60
CA ALA A 50 4.97 -0.05 21.87
C ALA A 50 5.28 0.20 23.35
N LYS A 51 4.54 -0.46 24.26
CA LYS A 51 4.73 -0.31 25.71
C LYS A 51 6.10 -0.82 26.19
N LYS A 52 6.63 -1.90 25.62
CA LYS A 52 8.00 -2.39 25.89
C LYS A 52 9.04 -1.34 25.52
N GLU A 53 8.80 -0.65 24.41
CA GLU A 53 9.56 0.52 23.99
C GLU A 53 9.09 1.81 24.68
N GLY A 54 8.40 1.74 25.83
CA GLY A 54 7.92 2.87 26.63
C GLY A 54 7.16 3.95 25.86
N LEU A 55 6.44 3.54 24.82
CA LEU A 55 5.50 4.33 24.04
C LEU A 55 4.07 3.85 24.31
N THR A 56 3.12 4.76 24.19
CA THR A 56 1.68 4.51 24.14
C THR A 56 1.18 4.99 22.80
N LEU A 57 0.46 4.14 22.06
CA LEU A 57 -0.15 4.53 20.79
C LEU A 57 -1.63 4.82 21.03
N ASP A 58 -2.02 6.08 20.90
CA ASP A 58 -3.42 6.51 20.90
C ASP A 58 -3.96 6.41 19.46
N LEU A 59 -4.58 5.27 19.15
CA LEU A 59 -5.08 4.98 17.80
C LEU A 59 -6.40 5.68 17.54
N VAL A 60 -6.41 6.56 16.53
CA VAL A 60 -7.60 7.33 16.15
C VAL A 60 -8.09 6.87 14.79
N ARG A 61 -9.28 6.26 14.77
CA ARG A 61 -9.95 5.84 13.55
C ARG A 61 -10.45 7.05 12.76
N ASP A 62 -10.14 7.09 11.47
CA ASP A 62 -10.66 8.06 10.51
C ASP A 62 -11.45 7.37 9.38
N VAL A 63 -12.20 8.18 8.63
CA VAL A 63 -13.13 7.69 7.58
C VAL A 63 -12.67 7.96 6.15
N SER A 64 -11.67 8.82 5.96
CA SER A 64 -11.13 9.15 4.64
C SER A 64 -9.63 9.40 4.69
N TRP A 65 -8.93 9.07 3.60
CA TRP A 65 -7.49 9.32 3.49
C TRP A 65 -7.14 10.82 3.43
N ALA A 66 -8.05 11.64 2.89
CA ALA A 66 -7.90 13.09 2.92
C ALA A 66 -7.87 13.62 4.36
N ASN A 67 -8.76 13.12 5.23
CA ASN A 67 -8.74 13.50 6.65
C ASN A 67 -7.43 13.09 7.32
N VAL A 68 -6.92 11.88 7.06
CA VAL A 68 -5.65 11.42 7.62
C VAL A 68 -4.50 12.34 7.19
N ARG A 69 -4.42 12.71 5.91
CA ARG A 69 -3.46 13.69 5.38
C ARG A 69 -3.55 15.01 6.14
N ASP A 70 -4.75 15.58 6.20
CA ASP A 70 -4.96 16.92 6.73
C ASP A 70 -4.71 16.95 8.25
N ARG A 71 -5.14 15.93 8.98
CA ARG A 71 -4.90 15.83 10.42
C ARG A 71 -3.43 15.62 10.76
N LEU A 72 -2.67 14.91 9.92
CA LEU A 72 -1.21 14.85 10.05
C LEU A 72 -0.59 16.23 9.78
N ALA A 73 -0.99 16.91 8.69
CA ALA A 73 -0.49 18.24 8.34
C ALA A 73 -0.75 19.29 9.43
N PHE A 74 -1.97 19.30 9.98
CA PHE A 74 -2.39 20.21 11.04
C PHE A 74 -2.00 19.76 12.45
N ARG A 75 -1.08 18.79 12.58
CA ARG A 75 -0.51 18.32 13.85
C ARG A 75 -1.55 17.77 14.83
N GLN A 76 -2.69 17.30 14.32
CA GLN A 76 -3.67 16.55 15.11
C GLN A 76 -3.23 15.10 15.31
N PHE A 77 -2.38 14.59 14.42
CA PHE A 77 -1.66 13.32 14.55
C PHE A 77 -0.17 13.54 14.60
N ASP A 78 0.54 12.72 15.37
CA ASP A 78 2.01 12.66 15.37
C ASP A 78 2.51 11.80 14.20
N ILE A 79 1.85 10.66 14.02
CA ILE A 79 2.10 9.69 12.96
C ILE A 79 0.78 9.23 12.35
N ALA A 80 0.82 8.65 11.17
CA ALA A 80 -0.38 8.08 10.55
C ALA A 80 -0.06 6.81 9.76
N HIS A 81 -0.96 5.83 9.84
CA HIS A 81 -1.10 4.82 8.79
C HIS A 81 -1.53 5.55 7.51
N MET A 82 -0.71 5.48 6.46
CA MET A 82 -0.90 6.19 5.21
C MET A 82 -0.69 5.29 3.99
N LEU A 83 -1.29 5.69 2.87
CA LEU A 83 -1.02 5.10 1.56
C LEU A 83 0.39 5.48 1.12
N SER A 84 1.19 4.51 0.66
CA SER A 84 2.57 4.72 0.22
C SER A 84 2.77 5.88 -0.77
N PRO A 85 1.83 6.20 -1.69
CA PRO A 85 2.02 7.33 -2.57
C PRO A 85 1.76 8.69 -1.94
N MET A 86 1.12 8.76 -0.77
CA MET A 86 0.82 10.05 -0.12
C MET A 86 2.09 10.79 0.33
N PRO A 87 3.07 10.15 1.01
CA PRO A 87 4.37 10.80 1.27
C PRO A 87 5.06 11.29 -0.01
N VAL A 88 5.07 10.48 -1.06
CA VAL A 88 5.70 10.84 -2.35
C VAL A 88 5.02 12.05 -2.98
N ALA A 89 3.69 12.02 -3.11
CA ALA A 89 2.89 13.13 -3.62
C ALA A 89 3.12 14.40 -2.80
N SER A 90 3.18 14.26 -1.48
CA SER A 90 3.38 15.38 -0.59
C SER A 90 4.76 16.01 -0.71
N MET A 91 5.82 15.22 -0.88
CA MET A 91 7.18 15.75 -1.10
C MET A 91 7.31 16.42 -2.46
N LEU A 92 6.50 16.00 -3.44
CA LEU A 92 6.40 16.62 -4.77
C LEU A 92 5.49 17.87 -4.80
N GLY A 93 4.87 18.24 -3.69
CA GLY A 93 3.94 19.38 -3.65
C GLY A 93 2.61 19.13 -4.37
N LEU A 94 2.19 17.88 -4.50
CA LEU A 94 0.96 17.49 -5.23
C LEU A 94 -0.26 17.37 -4.31
N GLY A 95 -1.44 17.64 -4.87
CA GLY A 95 -2.73 17.60 -4.18
C GLY A 95 -3.15 18.97 -3.63
N SER A 96 -4.35 19.02 -3.03
CA SER A 96 -5.00 20.29 -2.65
C SER A 96 -4.34 21.03 -1.48
N ASN A 97 -3.63 20.31 -0.59
CA ASN A 97 -2.95 20.89 0.56
C ASN A 97 -1.68 20.07 0.89
N PRO A 98 -0.63 20.18 0.07
CA PRO A 98 0.58 19.39 0.26
C PRO A 98 1.33 19.86 1.51
N SER A 99 1.67 18.93 2.40
CA SER A 99 2.43 19.19 3.63
C SER A 99 3.50 18.13 3.79
N PRO A 100 4.80 18.47 3.67
CA PRO A 100 5.91 17.51 3.63
C PRO A 100 5.71 16.34 4.60
N THR A 101 5.84 15.13 4.07
CA THR A 101 5.59 13.88 4.80
C THR A 101 6.63 12.85 4.37
N VAL A 102 7.24 12.18 5.34
CA VAL A 102 8.20 11.09 5.13
C VAL A 102 7.70 9.80 5.77
N THR A 103 8.22 8.67 5.29
CA THR A 103 8.02 7.36 5.92
C THR A 103 9.36 6.70 6.27
N PRO A 104 9.57 6.33 7.55
CA PRO A 104 10.67 5.49 7.95
C PRO A 104 10.31 3.99 8.02
N PHE A 105 9.06 3.61 7.75
CA PHE A 105 8.59 2.23 7.93
C PHE A 105 7.42 1.90 7.00
N ALA A 106 7.55 0.85 6.19
CA ALA A 106 6.44 0.26 5.47
C ALA A 106 5.71 -0.76 6.38
N LEU A 107 4.38 -0.83 6.32
CA LEU A 107 3.58 -1.71 7.18
C LEU A 107 3.45 -3.15 6.65
N GLY A 108 3.96 -3.41 5.45
CA GLY A 108 3.94 -4.71 4.81
C GLY A 108 3.71 -4.61 3.30
N ARG A 109 3.43 -5.76 2.69
CA ARG A 109 3.10 -5.93 1.26
C ARG A 109 1.74 -6.64 1.13
N GLY A 110 1.10 -6.47 -0.02
CA GLY A 110 -0.13 -7.18 -0.34
C GLY A 110 -1.40 -6.49 0.16
N GLY A 111 -2.47 -7.25 0.38
CA GLY A 111 -3.65 -6.73 1.07
C GLY A 111 -4.67 -5.96 0.24
N ASN A 112 -4.42 -5.67 -1.04
CA ASN A 112 -5.42 -5.07 -1.94
C ASN A 112 -5.99 -6.09 -2.93
N ALA A 113 -7.20 -5.82 -3.40
CA ALA A 113 -7.82 -6.53 -4.50
C ALA A 113 -8.72 -5.61 -5.34
N ILE A 114 -9.05 -6.07 -6.54
CA ILE A 114 -10.00 -5.46 -7.46
C ILE A 114 -11.26 -6.33 -7.48
N THR A 115 -12.40 -5.72 -7.21
CA THR A 115 -13.72 -6.36 -7.22
C THR A 115 -14.61 -5.65 -8.24
N LEU A 116 -15.29 -6.41 -9.09
CA LEU A 116 -16.31 -5.88 -10.02
C LEU A 116 -17.69 -6.30 -9.55
N SER A 117 -18.73 -5.56 -9.93
CA SER A 117 -20.12 -5.98 -9.70
C SER A 117 -20.38 -7.30 -10.43
N VAL A 118 -21.21 -8.16 -9.83
CA VAL A 118 -21.61 -9.42 -10.47
C VAL A 118 -22.20 -9.17 -11.86
N ARG A 119 -23.00 -8.11 -12.02
CA ARG A 119 -23.57 -7.68 -13.32
C ARG A 119 -22.48 -7.43 -14.38
N LEU A 120 -21.46 -6.64 -14.04
CA LEU A 120 -20.37 -6.32 -14.97
C LEU A 120 -19.55 -7.57 -15.29
N PHE A 121 -19.28 -8.40 -14.28
CA PHE A 121 -18.51 -9.64 -14.47
C PHE A 121 -19.23 -10.66 -15.36
N GLU A 122 -20.53 -10.87 -15.19
CA GLU A 122 -21.30 -11.77 -16.08
C GLU A 122 -21.29 -11.27 -17.52
N ARG A 123 -21.40 -9.95 -17.73
CA ARG A 123 -21.26 -9.38 -19.07
C ARG A 123 -19.87 -9.63 -19.68
N MET A 124 -18.81 -9.60 -18.86
CA MET A 124 -17.46 -9.96 -19.30
C MET A 124 -17.36 -11.44 -19.68
N ARG A 125 -18.00 -12.33 -18.93
CA ARG A 125 -18.06 -13.76 -19.25
C ARG A 125 -18.76 -14.01 -20.58
N ASP A 126 -19.92 -13.38 -20.79
CA ASP A 126 -20.69 -13.54 -22.02
C ASP A 126 -19.94 -12.98 -23.23
N ALA A 127 -19.27 -11.83 -23.08
CA ALA A 127 -18.60 -11.16 -24.18
C ALA A 127 -17.25 -11.79 -24.56
N ALA A 128 -16.53 -12.38 -23.62
CA ALA A 128 -15.15 -12.83 -23.81
C ALA A 128 -14.91 -14.32 -23.49
N GLY A 129 -15.92 -15.06 -23.03
CA GLY A 129 -15.79 -16.47 -22.67
C GLY A 129 -14.88 -16.72 -21.47
N LEU A 130 -14.87 -15.81 -20.49
CA LEU A 130 -14.02 -15.94 -19.29
C LEU A 130 -14.32 -17.21 -18.51
N SER A 131 -13.27 -17.93 -18.11
CA SER A 131 -13.35 -19.02 -17.16
C SER A 131 -13.43 -18.49 -15.72
N GLU A 132 -13.89 -19.35 -14.79
CA GLU A 132 -13.91 -19.03 -13.36
C GLU A 132 -12.52 -18.79 -12.78
N THR A 133 -11.47 -19.35 -13.40
CA THR A 133 -10.07 -19.25 -12.96
C THR A 133 -9.25 -18.31 -13.83
N ALA A 134 -9.89 -17.37 -14.53
CA ALA A 134 -9.22 -16.41 -15.39
C ALA A 134 -8.16 -15.61 -14.63
N SER A 135 -7.03 -15.35 -15.27
CA SER A 135 -5.97 -14.53 -14.67
C SER A 135 -6.41 -13.07 -14.53
N ALA A 136 -5.69 -12.28 -13.72
CA ALA A 136 -5.93 -10.85 -13.65
C ALA A 136 -5.84 -10.17 -15.02
N LEU A 137 -4.90 -10.57 -15.88
CA LEU A 137 -4.76 -10.01 -17.23
C LEU A 137 -5.91 -10.42 -18.15
N ASP A 138 -6.40 -11.66 -18.05
CA ASP A 138 -7.57 -12.10 -18.83
C ASP A 138 -8.82 -11.33 -18.44
N ASN A 139 -9.02 -11.11 -17.13
CA ASN A 139 -10.11 -10.26 -16.63
C ASN A 139 -10.01 -8.81 -17.16
N ALA A 140 -8.80 -8.22 -17.18
CA ALA A 140 -8.60 -6.87 -17.72
C ALA A 140 -8.95 -6.80 -19.22
N LYS A 141 -8.50 -7.78 -20.02
CA LYS A 141 -8.79 -7.87 -21.46
C LYS A 141 -10.27 -8.07 -21.74
N ALA A 142 -10.95 -8.90 -20.95
CA ALA A 142 -12.39 -9.12 -21.08
C ALA A 142 -13.19 -7.86 -20.72
N LEU A 143 -12.78 -7.11 -19.69
CA LEU A 143 -13.38 -5.82 -19.41
C LEU A 143 -13.20 -4.85 -20.58
N ALA A 144 -12.04 -4.87 -21.26
CA ALA A 144 -11.80 -4.02 -22.43
C ALA A 144 -12.73 -4.36 -23.61
N VAL A 145 -13.07 -5.64 -23.80
CA VAL A 145 -14.10 -6.07 -24.77
C VAL A 145 -15.46 -5.45 -24.42
N VAL A 146 -15.88 -5.55 -23.16
CA VAL A 146 -17.16 -5.00 -22.69
C VAL A 146 -17.20 -3.48 -22.85
N VAL A 147 -16.17 -2.76 -22.40
CA VAL A 147 -16.09 -1.30 -22.49
C VAL A 147 -16.16 -0.82 -23.95
N ARG A 148 -15.50 -1.52 -24.89
CA ARG A 148 -15.61 -1.21 -26.32
C ARG A 148 -17.02 -1.40 -26.85
N GLN A 149 -17.68 -2.50 -26.50
CA GLN A 149 -19.08 -2.75 -26.88
C GLN A 149 -20.02 -1.68 -26.31
N MET A 150 -19.78 -1.24 -25.07
CA MET A 150 -20.55 -0.14 -24.44
C MET A 150 -20.40 1.15 -25.23
N LYS A 151 -19.19 1.51 -25.65
CA LYS A 151 -18.92 2.69 -26.48
C LYS A 151 -19.61 2.60 -27.85
N GLU A 152 -19.51 1.47 -28.53
CA GLU A 152 -20.15 1.24 -29.84
C GLU A 152 -21.68 1.40 -29.75
N ARG A 153 -22.26 1.08 -28.59
CA ARG A 153 -23.69 1.18 -28.31
C ARG A 153 -24.10 2.50 -27.63
N ALA A 154 -23.16 3.41 -27.39
CA ALA A 154 -23.36 4.64 -26.62
C ALA A 154 -23.98 4.41 -25.21
N GLU A 155 -23.65 3.29 -24.56
CA GLU A 155 -24.02 2.99 -23.18
C GLU A 155 -23.14 3.79 -22.19
N PRO A 156 -23.64 4.12 -20.99
CA PRO A 156 -22.82 4.76 -19.95
C PRO A 156 -21.62 3.89 -19.55
N LEU A 157 -20.41 4.48 -19.53
CA LEU A 157 -19.19 3.76 -19.16
C LEU A 157 -19.19 3.32 -17.68
N PRO A 158 -18.47 2.23 -17.33
CA PRO A 158 -18.41 1.76 -15.94
C PRO A 158 -17.87 2.83 -14.99
N THR A 159 -18.50 2.97 -13.82
CA THR A 159 -18.01 3.83 -12.74
C THR A 159 -17.23 2.99 -11.74
N LEU A 160 -15.95 3.27 -11.54
CA LEU A 160 -15.05 2.47 -10.72
C LEU A 160 -14.54 3.25 -9.52
N GLY A 161 -14.64 2.64 -8.33
CA GLY A 161 -14.24 3.23 -7.06
C GLY A 161 -12.75 3.03 -6.75
N MET A 162 -12.06 4.13 -6.46
CA MET A 162 -10.76 4.14 -5.78
C MET A 162 -10.91 4.83 -4.42
N THR A 163 -9.90 4.76 -3.56
CA THR A 163 -10.02 5.33 -2.20
C THR A 163 -9.44 6.74 -2.06
N TYR A 164 -8.49 7.12 -2.92
CA TYR A 164 -7.87 8.44 -2.95
C TYR A 164 -7.02 8.60 -4.24
N PRO A 165 -6.89 9.80 -4.85
CA PRO A 165 -6.15 9.98 -6.10
C PRO A 165 -4.66 9.61 -6.04
N PHE A 166 -3.99 9.87 -4.91
CA PHE A 166 -2.60 9.46 -4.68
C PHE A 166 -2.56 8.23 -3.77
N SER A 167 -3.09 7.12 -4.24
CA SER A 167 -3.18 5.85 -3.49
C SER A 167 -2.60 4.68 -4.29
N SER A 168 -2.10 3.67 -3.58
CA SER A 168 -1.69 2.42 -4.20
C SER A 168 -2.85 1.78 -4.96
N HIS A 169 -4.06 1.80 -4.38
CA HIS A 169 -5.29 1.36 -5.03
C HIS A 169 -5.52 2.02 -6.40
N ASN A 170 -5.38 3.34 -6.52
CA ASN A 170 -5.56 4.03 -7.79
C ASN A 170 -4.51 3.57 -8.82
N TYR A 171 -3.23 3.51 -8.43
CA TYR A 171 -2.18 3.12 -9.36
C TYR A 171 -2.27 1.64 -9.76
N GLU A 172 -2.65 0.76 -8.85
CA GLU A 172 -2.95 -0.65 -9.16
C GLU A 172 -4.11 -0.79 -10.12
N PHE A 173 -5.21 -0.08 -9.85
CA PHE A 173 -6.39 -0.16 -10.69
C PHE A 173 -6.09 0.36 -12.09
N ARG A 174 -5.39 1.50 -12.18
CA ARG A 174 -4.92 2.07 -13.45
C ARG A 174 -3.95 1.13 -14.17
N TYR A 175 -3.05 0.48 -13.46
CA TYR A 175 -2.11 -0.48 -14.06
C TYR A 175 -2.87 -1.66 -14.67
N TRP A 176 -3.79 -2.26 -13.90
CA TRP A 176 -4.61 -3.39 -14.34
C TRP A 176 -5.49 -3.03 -15.55
N LEU A 177 -6.19 -1.89 -15.50
CA LEU A 177 -7.00 -1.38 -16.62
C LEU A 177 -6.14 -1.16 -17.88
N ALA A 178 -5.00 -0.47 -17.72
CA ALA A 178 -4.10 -0.17 -18.81
C ALA A 178 -3.47 -1.41 -19.44
N ALA A 179 -3.16 -2.44 -18.65
CA ALA A 179 -2.67 -3.73 -19.15
C ALA A 179 -3.72 -4.46 -20.01
N GLY A 180 -5.01 -4.24 -19.74
CA GLY A 180 -6.12 -4.67 -20.60
C GLY A 180 -6.36 -3.79 -21.83
N GLY A 181 -5.68 -2.65 -21.94
CA GLY A 181 -5.87 -1.66 -23.02
C GLY A 181 -6.96 -0.62 -22.75
N ILE A 182 -7.42 -0.48 -21.50
CA ILE A 182 -8.43 0.50 -21.08
C ILE A 182 -7.72 1.78 -20.59
N ASP A 183 -8.03 2.93 -21.17
CA ASP A 183 -7.57 4.23 -20.67
C ASP A 183 -8.41 4.67 -19.45
N PRO A 184 -7.84 4.67 -18.23
CA PRO A 184 -8.60 4.93 -17.01
C PRO A 184 -9.19 6.35 -16.91
N ASP A 185 -8.72 7.30 -17.74
CA ASP A 185 -9.22 8.68 -17.74
C ASP A 185 -10.25 8.95 -18.86
N LYS A 186 -10.52 7.96 -19.73
CA LYS A 186 -11.43 8.13 -20.89
C LYS A 186 -12.44 7.01 -21.06
N ASP A 187 -12.08 5.81 -20.65
CA ASP A 187 -12.79 4.58 -20.99
C ASP A 187 -13.65 4.08 -19.82
N VAL A 188 -13.48 4.67 -18.65
CA VAL A 188 -14.23 4.44 -17.42
C VAL A 188 -14.36 5.77 -16.67
N LYS A 189 -15.20 5.81 -15.64
CA LYS A 189 -15.27 6.93 -14.70
C LYS A 189 -14.66 6.50 -13.37
N LEU A 190 -13.57 7.14 -12.93
CA LEU A 190 -13.02 6.90 -11.59
C LEU A 190 -13.63 7.85 -10.56
N VAL A 191 -14.03 7.32 -9.40
CA VAL A 191 -14.59 8.10 -8.29
C VAL A 191 -13.95 7.70 -6.96
N VAL A 192 -13.94 8.62 -5.99
CA VAL A 192 -13.46 8.33 -4.64
C VAL A 192 -14.59 7.75 -3.78
N VAL A 193 -14.36 6.56 -3.22
CA VAL A 193 -15.28 5.88 -2.30
C VAL A 193 -14.52 5.45 -1.04
N PRO A 194 -14.97 5.86 0.17
CA PRO A 194 -14.40 5.38 1.42
C PRO A 194 -14.43 3.84 1.50
N PRO A 195 -13.35 3.18 1.96
CA PRO A 195 -13.28 1.71 2.00
C PRO A 195 -14.47 0.99 2.63
N PRO A 196 -14.99 1.41 3.81
CA PRO A 196 -16.13 0.72 4.43
C PRO A 196 -17.43 0.81 3.63
N LEU A 197 -17.53 1.78 2.70
CA LEU A 197 -18.73 2.05 1.92
C LEU A 197 -18.71 1.39 0.53
N THR A 198 -17.60 0.75 0.12
CA THR A 198 -17.47 0.20 -1.25
C THR A 198 -18.48 -0.90 -1.53
N SER A 199 -18.72 -1.80 -0.57
CA SER A 199 -19.68 -2.90 -0.72
C SER A 199 -21.12 -2.39 -0.88
N ASP A 200 -21.53 -1.39 -0.10
CA ASP A 200 -22.86 -0.78 -0.21
C ASP A 200 -23.01 0.05 -1.50
N ALA A 201 -21.96 0.78 -1.91
CA ALA A 201 -21.95 1.51 -3.17
C ALA A 201 -22.07 0.59 -4.38
N LEU A 202 -21.42 -0.59 -4.33
CA LEU A 202 -21.52 -1.62 -5.37
C LEU A 202 -22.94 -2.22 -5.41
N ALA A 203 -23.50 -2.56 -4.24
CA ALA A 203 -24.86 -3.11 -4.12
C ALA A 203 -25.94 -2.13 -4.61
N ALA A 204 -25.76 -0.83 -4.34
CA ALA A 204 -26.66 0.24 -4.79
C ALA A 204 -26.49 0.58 -6.28
N GLY A 205 -25.51 0.01 -6.97
CA GLY A 205 -25.20 0.33 -8.37
C GLY A 205 -24.61 1.73 -8.57
N GLY A 206 -24.11 2.37 -7.51
CA GLY A 206 -23.41 3.65 -7.59
C GLY A 206 -21.99 3.53 -8.16
N ILE A 207 -21.42 2.33 -8.10
CA ILE A 207 -20.19 1.92 -8.77
C ILE A 207 -20.38 0.52 -9.39
N ASP A 208 -19.60 0.20 -10.41
CA ASP A 208 -19.55 -1.07 -11.12
C ASP A 208 -18.35 -1.94 -10.73
N GLY A 209 -17.42 -1.39 -9.94
CA GLY A 209 -16.27 -2.08 -9.40
C GLY A 209 -15.42 -1.15 -8.54
N PHE A 210 -14.45 -1.69 -7.81
CA PHE A 210 -13.54 -0.91 -6.97
C PHE A 210 -12.20 -1.62 -6.74
N CYS A 211 -11.19 -0.85 -6.33
CA CYS A 211 -9.94 -1.35 -5.80
C CYS A 211 -9.72 -0.81 -4.38
N VAL A 212 -9.51 -1.71 -3.42
CA VAL A 212 -9.38 -1.37 -1.99
C VAL A 212 -8.60 -2.42 -1.23
N GLY A 213 -8.04 -2.03 -0.08
CA GLY A 213 -7.48 -2.93 0.91
C GLY A 213 -8.53 -3.82 1.58
N ALA A 214 -8.10 -4.97 2.08
CA ALA A 214 -8.95 -5.90 2.81
C ALA A 214 -9.47 -5.27 4.13
N PRO A 215 -10.66 -5.64 4.60
CA PRO A 215 -11.44 -6.83 4.23
C PRO A 215 -12.53 -6.59 3.17
N TRP A 216 -12.68 -5.36 2.67
CA TRP A 216 -13.93 -4.93 2.00
C TRP A 216 -14.24 -5.65 0.68
N ASN A 217 -13.23 -6.15 -0.03
CA ASN A 217 -13.43 -7.01 -1.21
C ASN A 217 -14.11 -8.34 -0.82
N MET A 218 -13.67 -8.96 0.28
CA MET A 218 -14.25 -10.21 0.79
C MET A 218 -15.68 -9.98 1.26
N VAL A 219 -15.94 -8.86 1.94
CA VAL A 219 -17.29 -8.46 2.36
C VAL A 219 -18.23 -8.33 1.16
N ALA A 220 -17.80 -7.68 0.08
CA ALA A 220 -18.62 -7.53 -1.13
C ALA A 220 -18.85 -8.87 -1.85
N SER A 221 -17.83 -9.73 -1.86
CA SER A 221 -17.91 -11.08 -2.44
C SER A 221 -18.88 -11.99 -1.69
N GLU A 222 -18.76 -12.10 -0.37
CA GLU A 222 -19.63 -12.95 0.46
C GLU A 222 -21.08 -12.45 0.51
N ARG A 223 -21.30 -11.15 0.31
CA ARG A 223 -22.66 -10.57 0.16
C ARG A 223 -23.29 -10.87 -1.21
N GLY A 224 -22.57 -11.50 -2.13
CA GLY A 224 -23.05 -11.82 -3.48
C GLY A 224 -23.20 -10.61 -4.41
N VAL A 225 -22.60 -9.47 -4.06
CA VAL A 225 -22.70 -8.23 -4.84
C VAL A 225 -21.48 -7.98 -5.72
N GLY A 226 -20.34 -8.59 -5.37
CA GLY A 226 -19.08 -8.43 -6.07
C GLY A 226 -18.42 -9.76 -6.45
N ARG A 227 -17.59 -9.70 -7.49
CA ARG A 227 -16.65 -10.74 -7.90
C ARG A 227 -15.23 -10.19 -7.81
N ILE A 228 -14.37 -10.85 -7.03
CA ILE A 228 -12.94 -10.51 -6.98
C ILE A 228 -12.28 -11.01 -8.26
N VAL A 229 -11.64 -10.11 -9.02
CA VAL A 229 -11.06 -10.40 -10.35
C VAL A 229 -9.54 -10.31 -10.41
N ALA A 230 -8.92 -9.65 -9.42
CA ALA A 230 -7.48 -9.57 -9.27
C ALA A 230 -7.11 -9.26 -7.82
N ALA A 231 -6.00 -9.80 -7.34
CA ALA A 231 -5.32 -9.34 -6.13
C ALA A 231 -4.05 -8.58 -6.48
N LYS A 232 -3.52 -7.81 -5.53
CA LYS A 232 -2.24 -7.10 -5.71
C LYS A 232 -1.10 -8.04 -6.11
N GLN A 233 -1.07 -9.25 -5.55
CA GLN A 233 -0.11 -10.31 -5.89
C GLN A 233 -0.16 -10.70 -7.38
N ASP A 234 -1.32 -10.55 -8.03
CA ASP A 234 -1.43 -10.80 -9.46
C ASP A 234 -0.85 -9.67 -10.31
N ILE A 235 -0.79 -8.45 -9.77
CA ILE A 235 -0.36 -7.23 -10.47
C ILE A 235 1.14 -7.01 -10.27
N TRP A 236 1.58 -6.88 -9.02
CA TRP A 236 2.98 -6.79 -8.63
C TRP A 236 3.15 -7.16 -7.14
N PRO A 237 3.71 -8.34 -6.82
CA PRO A 237 3.84 -8.83 -5.44
C PRO A 237 4.59 -7.91 -4.47
N SER A 238 5.70 -7.27 -4.90
CA SER A 238 6.46 -6.36 -4.04
C SER A 238 6.01 -4.90 -4.10
N ALA A 239 4.87 -4.62 -4.73
CA ALA A 239 4.42 -3.24 -4.85
C ALA A 239 4.24 -2.60 -3.46
N PRO A 240 4.68 -1.34 -3.29
CA PRO A 240 4.55 -0.63 -2.03
C PRO A 240 3.07 -0.47 -1.66
N GLU A 241 2.75 -0.54 -0.35
CA GLU A 241 1.37 -0.49 0.15
C GLU A 241 1.13 0.59 1.16
N LYS A 242 1.16 0.23 2.43
CA LYS A 242 0.85 1.10 3.54
C LYS A 242 2.13 1.41 4.28
N VAL A 243 2.21 2.59 4.83
CA VAL A 243 3.39 3.12 5.48
C VAL A 243 3.01 3.88 6.75
N ILE A 244 3.96 4.06 7.65
CA ILE A 244 3.84 5.05 8.72
C ILE A 244 4.37 6.39 8.22
N GLY A 245 3.47 7.32 7.97
CA GLY A 245 3.80 8.69 7.61
C GLY A 245 3.98 9.56 8.85
N MET A 246 4.94 10.48 8.78
CA MET A 246 5.18 11.52 9.78
C MET A 246 5.72 12.78 9.11
N ARG A 247 5.58 13.93 9.77
CA ARG A 247 6.16 15.18 9.27
C ARG A 247 7.68 15.19 9.46
N PRO A 248 8.48 15.63 8.47
CA PRO A 248 9.94 15.64 8.57
C PRO A 248 10.47 16.34 9.83
N GLU A 249 9.93 17.52 10.16
CA GLU A 249 10.38 18.30 11.31
C GLU A 249 10.04 17.62 12.65
N TRP A 250 8.95 16.84 12.69
CA TRP A 250 8.60 16.05 13.87
C TRP A 250 9.57 14.88 14.05
N ALA A 251 9.92 14.20 12.97
CA ALA A 251 10.89 13.11 13.01
C ALA A 251 12.29 13.59 13.46
N GLU A 252 12.72 14.75 12.95
CA GLU A 252 14.01 15.37 13.30
C GLU A 252 14.07 15.85 14.75
N SER A 253 12.95 16.36 15.29
CA SER A 253 12.86 16.83 16.68
C SER A 253 12.67 15.71 17.70
N HIS A 254 12.25 14.51 17.27
CA HIS A 254 11.99 13.36 18.16
C HIS A 254 12.70 12.07 17.71
N PRO A 255 14.03 12.09 17.46
CA PRO A 255 14.74 10.96 16.87
C PRO A 255 14.70 9.70 17.75
N GLU A 256 14.73 9.86 19.07
CA GLU A 256 14.63 8.73 20.02
C GLU A 256 13.24 8.08 19.98
N THR A 257 12.18 8.89 19.96
CA THR A 257 10.81 8.37 19.85
C THR A 257 10.58 7.67 18.51
N VAL A 258 11.10 8.21 17.41
CA VAL A 258 11.04 7.57 16.09
C VAL A 258 11.78 6.24 16.10
N SER A 259 12.98 6.19 16.68
CA SER A 259 13.76 4.94 16.79
C SER A 259 12.99 3.86 17.56
N ARG A 260 12.46 4.20 18.74
CA ARG A 260 11.66 3.31 19.59
C ARG A 260 10.37 2.86 18.91
N LEU A 261 9.72 3.74 18.15
CA LEU A 261 8.55 3.40 17.36
C LEU A 261 8.90 2.36 16.29
N ILE A 262 10.01 2.54 15.56
CA ILE A 262 10.46 1.59 14.54
C ILE A 262 10.74 0.22 15.16
N VAL A 263 11.44 0.16 16.30
CA VAL A 263 11.69 -1.10 17.02
C VAL A 263 10.38 -1.79 17.42
N ALA A 264 9.42 -1.04 17.95
CA ALA A 264 8.12 -1.58 18.33
C ALA A 264 7.32 -2.11 17.12
N LEU A 265 7.31 -1.37 16.01
CA LEU A 265 6.64 -1.77 14.77
C LEU A 265 7.30 -2.99 14.13
N ASP A 266 8.63 -3.06 14.13
CA ASP A 266 9.40 -4.19 13.62
C ASP A 266 9.14 -5.48 14.42
N ALA A 267 9.05 -5.38 15.75
CA ALA A 267 8.66 -6.50 16.61
C ALA A 267 7.19 -6.92 16.39
N ALA A 268 6.28 -5.96 16.25
CA ALA A 268 4.88 -6.23 15.94
C ALA A 268 4.71 -6.87 14.56
N ALA A 269 5.46 -6.42 13.55
CA ALA A 269 5.44 -6.96 12.21
C ALA A 269 5.88 -8.44 12.20
N ARG A 270 6.99 -8.78 12.87
CA ARG A 270 7.43 -10.19 13.01
C ARG A 270 6.38 -11.07 13.68
N TRP A 271 5.63 -10.52 14.63
CA TRP A 271 4.56 -11.24 15.30
C TRP A 271 3.33 -11.42 14.39
N CYS A 272 2.93 -10.38 13.66
CA CYS A 272 1.82 -10.45 12.70
C CYS A 272 2.10 -11.42 11.54
N ASP A 273 3.36 -11.59 11.14
CA ASP A 273 3.76 -12.46 10.02
C ASP A 273 3.74 -13.96 10.35
N GLN A 274 3.60 -14.31 11.63
CA GLN A 274 3.54 -15.69 12.11
C GLN A 274 2.09 -16.21 12.05
N PRO A 275 1.82 -17.27 11.26
CA PRO A 275 0.46 -17.81 11.09
C PRO A 275 -0.23 -18.20 12.40
N GLU A 276 0.53 -18.66 13.40
CA GLU A 276 0.02 -19.02 14.73
C GLU A 276 -0.59 -17.84 15.49
N ASN A 277 -0.25 -16.60 15.12
CA ASN A 277 -0.77 -15.39 15.74
C ASN A 277 -1.99 -14.81 15.01
N HIS A 278 -2.34 -15.34 13.84
CA HIS A 278 -3.42 -14.80 13.00
C HIS A 278 -4.80 -14.86 13.68
N ASP A 279 -5.07 -15.85 14.53
CA ASP A 279 -6.33 -15.93 15.27
C ASP A 279 -6.47 -14.78 16.27
N ALA A 280 -5.45 -14.57 17.10
CA ALA A 280 -5.44 -13.47 18.06
C ALA A 280 -5.44 -12.10 17.36
N LEU A 281 -4.73 -11.98 16.23
CA LEU A 281 -4.73 -10.77 15.41
C LEU A 281 -6.13 -10.51 14.83
N ALA A 282 -6.80 -11.52 14.27
CA ALA A 282 -8.14 -11.37 13.72
C ALA A 282 -9.15 -10.91 14.77
N GLU A 283 -9.10 -11.48 15.98
CA GLU A 283 -9.95 -11.06 17.11
C GLU A 283 -9.71 -9.60 17.50
N ALA A 284 -8.45 -9.19 17.63
CA ALA A 284 -8.11 -7.80 17.93
C ALA A 284 -8.61 -6.85 16.83
N LEU A 285 -8.38 -7.16 15.56
CA LEU A 285 -8.78 -6.32 14.43
C LEU A 285 -10.30 -6.20 14.27
N ALA A 286 -11.05 -7.25 14.59
CA ALA A 286 -12.51 -7.28 14.50
C ALA A 286 -13.20 -6.37 15.53
N ASP A 287 -12.49 -5.98 16.60
CA ASP A 287 -13.02 -5.09 17.63
C ASP A 287 -13.64 -3.81 17.01
N PRO A 288 -14.84 -3.39 17.44
CA PRO A 288 -15.50 -2.18 16.93
C PRO A 288 -14.68 -0.89 17.03
N ARG A 289 -13.68 -0.84 17.91
CA ARG A 289 -12.71 0.27 18.02
C ARG A 289 -11.79 0.34 16.81
N TYR A 290 -11.59 -0.78 16.12
CA TYR A 290 -10.71 -0.94 14.96
C TYR A 290 -11.52 -1.11 13.67
N ILE A 291 -11.49 -2.30 13.06
CA ILE A 291 -12.06 -2.51 11.72
C ILE A 291 -13.58 -2.64 11.76
N ALA A 292 -14.13 -3.22 12.83
CA ALA A 292 -15.56 -3.52 12.94
C ALA A 292 -16.10 -4.37 11.77
N ALA A 293 -15.30 -5.33 11.28
CA ALA A 293 -15.71 -6.30 10.27
C ALA A 293 -15.77 -7.72 10.88
N PRO A 294 -16.50 -8.67 10.26
CA PRO A 294 -16.60 -10.03 10.77
C PRO A 294 -15.22 -10.68 10.96
N VAL A 295 -14.98 -11.23 12.16
CA VAL A 295 -13.71 -11.86 12.53
C VAL A 295 -13.33 -13.00 11.58
N ASP A 296 -14.30 -13.78 11.11
CA ASP A 296 -14.05 -14.90 10.21
C ASP A 296 -13.54 -14.43 8.84
N ILE A 297 -14.07 -13.30 8.33
CA ILE A 297 -13.58 -12.68 7.10
C ILE A 297 -12.13 -12.20 7.31
N ILE A 298 -11.83 -11.54 8.42
CA ILE A 298 -10.48 -11.06 8.71
C ILE A 298 -9.51 -12.23 8.81
N ARG A 299 -9.89 -13.31 9.50
CA ARG A 299 -9.08 -14.53 9.65
C ARG A 299 -8.76 -15.17 8.30
N GLN A 300 -9.77 -15.33 7.44
CA GLN A 300 -9.58 -15.88 6.09
C GLN A 300 -8.63 -15.01 5.25
N VAL A 301 -8.84 -13.69 5.30
CA VAL A 301 -8.02 -12.70 4.60
C VAL A 301 -6.56 -12.74 5.06
N LEU A 302 -6.29 -12.82 6.37
CA LEU A 302 -4.94 -12.98 6.93
C LEU A 302 -4.29 -14.28 6.45
N GLY A 303 -5.07 -15.36 6.31
CA GLY A 303 -4.63 -16.64 5.77
C GLY A 303 -4.54 -16.70 4.24
N GLY A 304 -4.81 -15.60 3.52
CA GLY A 304 -4.83 -15.60 2.06
C GLY A 304 -5.94 -16.45 1.45
N GLN A 305 -7.01 -16.76 2.19
CA GLN A 305 -8.12 -17.59 1.73
C GLN A 305 -9.25 -16.70 1.23
N PHE A 306 -9.57 -16.81 -0.05
CA PHE A 306 -10.54 -15.94 -0.71
C PHE A 306 -11.78 -16.69 -1.16
N SER A 307 -12.96 -16.20 -0.77
CA SER A 307 -14.18 -16.39 -1.53
C SER A 307 -14.22 -15.35 -2.65
N LEU A 308 -14.17 -15.79 -3.90
CA LEU A 308 -14.18 -14.88 -5.05
C LEU A 308 -15.59 -14.35 -5.34
N ASP A 309 -16.61 -15.15 -5.03
CA ASP A 309 -18.04 -14.79 -5.05
C ASP A 309 -18.85 -15.61 -4.03
N ASP A 310 -20.18 -15.46 -4.07
CA ASP A 310 -21.17 -16.20 -3.28
C ASP A 310 -21.55 -17.57 -3.85
N ARG A 311 -20.94 -17.97 -4.98
CA ARG A 311 -21.20 -19.27 -5.66
C ARG A 311 -20.23 -20.37 -5.22
N GLY A 312 -19.41 -20.08 -4.21
CA GLY A 312 -18.44 -21.02 -3.66
C GLY A 312 -17.12 -21.07 -4.44
N ASN A 313 -16.89 -20.16 -5.41
CA ASN A 313 -15.60 -20.06 -6.05
C ASN A 313 -14.56 -19.57 -5.04
N ARG A 314 -13.52 -20.36 -4.82
CA ARG A 314 -12.48 -20.08 -3.84
C ARG A 314 -11.10 -20.04 -4.46
N ARG A 315 -10.23 -19.23 -3.87
CA ARG A 315 -8.82 -19.13 -4.25
C ARG A 315 -7.98 -18.96 -3.00
N VAL A 316 -6.85 -19.65 -2.94
CA VAL A 316 -5.79 -19.34 -1.99
C VAL A 316 -4.78 -18.45 -2.70
N ILE A 317 -4.51 -17.28 -2.13
CA ILE A 317 -3.53 -16.32 -2.62
C ILE A 317 -2.36 -16.37 -1.67
N ASP A 318 -1.29 -17.00 -2.15
CA ASP A 318 -0.09 -17.18 -1.36
C ASP A 318 0.54 -15.82 -1.05
N ARG A 319 0.96 -15.64 0.22
CA ARG A 319 1.49 -14.36 0.74
C ARG A 319 0.59 -13.16 0.40
N TYR A 320 -0.73 -13.31 0.59
CA TYR A 320 -1.67 -12.20 0.41
C TYR A 320 -1.34 -11.00 1.30
N PHE A 321 -0.89 -11.26 2.53
CA PHE A 321 -0.15 -10.33 3.36
C PHE A 321 1.26 -10.85 3.59
N THR A 322 2.22 -9.93 3.59
CA THR A 322 3.55 -10.14 4.17
C THR A 322 3.83 -8.95 5.06
N PHE A 323 3.83 -9.16 6.37
CA PHE A 323 4.02 -8.11 7.35
C PHE A 323 5.49 -7.83 7.61
N HIS A 324 6.39 -8.82 7.53
CA HIS A 324 7.82 -8.64 7.85
C HIS A 324 8.79 -9.26 6.85
N GLU A 325 8.55 -10.51 6.44
CA GLU A 325 9.45 -11.35 5.67
C GLU A 325 10.02 -10.64 4.42
N GLY A 326 11.28 -10.94 4.09
CA GLY A 326 11.92 -10.43 2.88
C GLY A 326 12.08 -8.91 2.87
N PHE A 327 12.24 -8.32 4.06
CA PHE A 327 12.35 -6.87 4.28
C PHE A 327 11.11 -6.13 3.79
N ALA A 328 9.92 -6.61 4.15
CA ALA A 328 8.64 -5.98 3.78
C ALA A 328 8.50 -4.58 4.38
N ASN A 329 9.09 -4.33 5.56
CA ASN A 329 8.99 -3.05 6.25
C ASN A 329 10.03 -2.00 5.83
N TYR A 330 11.04 -2.39 5.06
CA TYR A 330 12.12 -1.50 4.68
C TYR A 330 11.63 -0.43 3.69
N PRO A 331 11.71 0.88 4.02
CA PRO A 331 11.21 1.94 3.14
C PRO A 331 12.21 2.19 2.00
N ARG A 332 12.10 1.42 0.90
CA ARG A 332 12.98 1.55 -0.28
C ARG A 332 12.71 2.80 -1.12
N PRO A 333 13.70 3.67 -1.34
CA PRO A 333 13.59 4.76 -2.31
C PRO A 333 13.31 4.30 -3.76
N SER A 334 13.72 3.09 -4.19
CA SER A 334 13.34 2.55 -5.52
C SER A 334 11.83 2.43 -5.69
N GLN A 335 11.10 2.03 -4.64
CA GLN A 335 9.64 1.95 -4.66
C GLN A 335 9.00 3.34 -4.69
N ALA A 336 9.58 4.32 -4.00
CA ALA A 336 9.14 5.72 -4.08
C ALA A 336 9.32 6.29 -5.51
N LEU A 337 10.42 5.93 -6.17
CA LEU A 337 10.67 6.29 -7.57
C LEU A 337 9.72 5.56 -8.53
N TRP A 338 9.33 4.32 -8.25
CA TRP A 338 8.28 3.65 -9.03
C TRP A 338 6.94 4.38 -8.89
N ILE A 339 6.57 4.77 -7.67
CA ILE A 339 5.35 5.57 -7.44
C ILE A 339 5.41 6.87 -8.25
N TYR A 340 6.53 7.57 -8.21
CA TYR A 340 6.74 8.79 -9.00
C TYR A 340 6.62 8.54 -10.51
N SER A 341 7.12 7.40 -11.01
CA SER A 341 6.92 7.00 -12.41
C SER A 341 5.44 6.85 -12.78
N GLN A 342 4.60 6.33 -11.85
CA GLN A 342 3.16 6.24 -12.08
C GLN A 342 2.49 7.62 -12.05
N MET A 343 2.92 8.52 -11.16
CA MET A 343 2.46 9.92 -11.16
C MET A 343 2.79 10.62 -12.49
N ILE A 344 3.97 10.37 -13.05
CA ILE A 344 4.36 10.89 -14.38
C ILE A 344 3.49 10.25 -15.47
N ARG A 345 3.36 8.91 -15.46
CA ARG A 345 2.57 8.15 -16.44
C ARG A 345 1.13 8.66 -16.55
N TRP A 346 0.53 9.04 -15.43
CA TRP A 346 -0.84 9.54 -15.36
C TRP A 346 -0.95 11.06 -15.38
N GLY A 347 0.12 11.76 -15.78
CA GLY A 347 0.11 13.21 -15.96
C GLY A 347 -0.20 13.96 -14.67
N GLN A 348 0.19 13.44 -13.51
CA GLN A 348 0.08 14.11 -12.22
C GLN A 348 1.38 14.84 -11.84
N ALA A 349 2.50 14.43 -12.44
CA ALA A 349 3.82 15.02 -12.21
C ALA A 349 4.63 15.10 -13.52
N ARG A 350 5.67 15.92 -13.54
CA ARG A 350 6.66 15.99 -14.62
C ARG A 350 7.97 15.38 -14.16
N LEU A 351 8.66 14.64 -15.03
CA LEU A 351 9.99 14.13 -14.75
C LEU A 351 11.01 15.28 -14.69
N THR A 352 11.57 15.52 -13.51
CA THR A 352 12.62 16.52 -13.23
C THR A 352 13.60 15.98 -12.19
N ASP A 353 14.82 16.50 -12.17
CA ASP A 353 15.84 16.14 -11.17
C ASP A 353 15.41 16.50 -9.75
N GLU A 354 14.71 17.62 -9.59
CA GLU A 354 14.12 18.04 -8.31
C GLU A 354 13.06 17.05 -7.85
N GLY A 355 12.14 16.67 -8.75
CA GLY A 355 11.11 15.68 -8.44
C GLY A 355 11.67 14.29 -8.13
N LEU A 356 12.76 13.87 -8.79
CA LEU A 356 13.48 12.62 -8.46
C LEU A 356 13.98 12.64 -7.02
N LYS A 357 14.65 13.73 -6.61
CA LYS A 357 15.18 13.90 -5.25
C LYS A 357 14.04 13.97 -4.23
N ALA A 358 13.00 14.75 -4.51
CA ALA A 358 11.85 14.90 -3.64
C ALA A 358 11.11 13.56 -3.44
N ALA A 359 10.81 12.84 -4.51
CA ALA A 359 10.16 11.53 -4.44
C ALA A 359 10.99 10.51 -3.65
N ALA A 360 12.28 10.39 -3.95
CA ALA A 360 13.16 9.46 -3.23
C ALA A 360 13.27 9.82 -1.74
N SER A 361 13.32 11.11 -1.40
CA SER A 361 13.44 11.59 -0.02
C SER A 361 12.22 11.32 0.86
N ALA A 362 11.06 11.02 0.25
CA ALA A 362 9.85 10.64 0.98
C ALA A 362 10.04 9.35 1.78
N TYR A 363 10.96 8.49 1.37
CA TYR A 363 11.26 7.22 2.02
C TYR A 363 12.60 7.36 2.77
N ARG A 364 12.61 7.02 4.07
CA ARG A 364 13.72 7.29 5.00
C ARG A 364 14.34 6.00 5.55
N PRO A 365 15.05 5.22 4.70
CA PRO A 365 15.72 3.99 5.14
C PRO A 365 16.88 4.27 6.11
N ASP A 366 17.38 5.50 6.17
CA ASP A 366 18.36 5.95 7.15
C ASP A 366 17.80 5.92 8.59
N LEU A 367 16.55 6.32 8.80
CA LEU A 367 15.89 6.25 10.10
C LEU A 367 15.63 4.78 10.51
N TYR A 368 15.18 3.96 9.56
CA TYR A 368 15.03 2.52 9.74
C TYR A 368 16.34 1.85 10.16
N ARG A 369 17.44 2.16 9.45
CA ARG A 369 18.79 1.68 9.76
C ARG A 369 19.30 2.12 11.12
N ALA A 370 19.06 3.38 11.47
CA ALA A 370 19.50 3.93 12.74
C ALA A 370 18.82 3.20 13.93
N ALA A 371 17.57 2.78 13.75
CA ALA A 371 16.81 2.08 14.78
C ALA A 371 17.17 0.59 14.92
N LEU A 372 17.27 -0.15 13.81
CA LEU A 372 17.40 -1.62 13.83
C LEU A 372 18.85 -2.13 13.64
N GLY A 373 19.77 -1.27 13.19
CA GLY A 373 21.15 -1.66 12.96
C GLY A 373 21.37 -2.49 11.69
N LYS A 374 22.63 -2.81 11.38
CA LYS A 374 23.01 -3.35 10.05
C LYS A 374 22.56 -4.80 9.76
N ALA A 375 22.21 -5.58 10.79
CA ALA A 375 21.87 -7.00 10.63
C ALA A 375 20.50 -7.19 9.95
N ASP A 376 19.57 -6.24 10.11
CA ASP A 376 18.23 -6.28 9.52
C ASP A 376 18.14 -5.47 8.21
N MET A 377 19.21 -5.47 7.41
CA MET A 377 19.28 -4.70 6.16
C MET A 377 19.23 -5.56 4.91
N PRO A 378 18.50 -5.11 3.87
CA PRO A 378 18.45 -5.85 2.63
C PRO A 378 19.77 -5.82 1.86
N GLU A 379 20.11 -6.94 1.25
CA GLU A 379 21.17 -7.02 0.25
C GLU A 379 20.82 -6.15 -0.97
N GLY A 380 21.80 -5.46 -1.54
CA GLY A 380 21.62 -4.62 -2.74
C GLY A 380 21.29 -3.14 -2.51
N GLY A 381 21.16 -2.69 -1.26
CA GLY A 381 21.03 -1.27 -0.91
C GLY A 381 19.63 -0.66 -1.09
N ASP A 382 19.58 0.67 -1.08
CA ASP A 382 18.33 1.46 -1.08
C ASP A 382 17.62 1.50 -2.44
N ILE A 383 18.40 1.36 -3.52
CA ILE A 383 17.93 1.42 -4.89
C ILE A 383 18.19 0.06 -5.55
N ARG A 384 17.14 -0.51 -6.15
CA ARG A 384 17.24 -1.73 -6.95
C ARG A 384 16.28 -1.67 -8.13
N VAL A 385 16.52 -2.53 -9.11
CA VAL A 385 15.57 -2.81 -10.20
C VAL A 385 14.39 -3.61 -9.63
N GLU A 386 13.18 -3.13 -9.83
CA GLU A 386 11.94 -3.79 -9.39
C GLU A 386 11.32 -4.56 -10.58
N GLY A 387 10.64 -5.68 -10.32
CA GLY A 387 9.98 -6.44 -11.39
C GLY A 387 10.82 -7.54 -12.06
N ASN A 388 12.10 -7.67 -11.68
CA ASN A 388 13.05 -8.58 -12.35
C ASN A 388 13.21 -9.94 -11.65
N GLY A 389 12.86 -10.03 -10.37
CA GLY A 389 13.04 -11.25 -9.56
C GLY A 389 12.02 -12.35 -9.89
N GLU A 390 12.40 -13.61 -9.68
CA GLU A 390 11.44 -14.71 -9.66
C GLU A 390 10.45 -14.51 -8.51
N GLY A 391 9.15 -14.58 -8.81
CA GLY A 391 8.09 -14.29 -7.83
C GLY A 391 7.86 -12.79 -7.55
N ASP A 392 8.54 -11.88 -8.26
CA ASP A 392 8.38 -10.43 -8.15
C ASP A 392 8.28 -9.76 -9.52
N ARG A 393 7.52 -10.35 -10.45
CA ARG A 393 7.28 -9.77 -11.78
C ARG A 393 5.99 -8.98 -11.80
N PHE A 394 5.95 -7.92 -12.61
CA PHE A 394 4.70 -7.28 -12.99
C PHE A 394 3.86 -8.22 -13.85
N MET A 395 2.53 -8.10 -13.80
CA MET A 395 1.59 -8.97 -14.52
C MET A 395 1.80 -9.03 -16.04
N ASP A 396 2.42 -8.01 -16.62
CA ASP A 396 2.72 -7.84 -18.04
C ASP A 396 4.22 -7.97 -18.36
N GLY A 397 5.03 -8.38 -17.37
CA GLY A 397 6.45 -8.65 -17.55
C GLY A 397 7.34 -7.42 -17.68
N HIS A 398 6.81 -6.22 -17.46
CA HIS A 398 7.65 -5.02 -17.41
C HIS A 398 8.65 -5.09 -16.24
N ILE A 399 9.77 -4.39 -16.41
CA ILE A 399 10.82 -4.22 -15.40
C ILE A 399 11.00 -2.73 -15.17
N PHE A 400 11.00 -2.32 -13.91
CA PHE A 400 11.24 -0.94 -13.53
C PHE A 400 12.70 -0.77 -13.07
N ASP A 401 13.46 -0.04 -13.90
CA ASP A 401 14.79 0.44 -13.52
C ASP A 401 14.67 1.89 -13.05
N PRO A 402 14.95 2.20 -11.76
CA PRO A 402 14.94 3.57 -11.25
C PRO A 402 15.89 4.52 -11.99
N ALA A 403 16.89 4.01 -12.71
CA ALA A 403 17.80 4.83 -13.53
C ALA A 403 17.18 5.27 -14.87
N ASP A 404 16.09 4.63 -15.34
CA ASP A 404 15.42 4.91 -16.61
C ASP A 404 13.89 5.07 -16.42
N ILE A 405 13.49 6.04 -15.59
CA ILE A 405 12.06 6.34 -15.37
C ILE A 405 11.36 6.77 -16.67
N GLY A 406 12.03 7.61 -17.48
CA GLY A 406 11.48 8.11 -18.74
C GLY A 406 11.19 6.96 -19.72
N GLY A 407 12.20 6.11 -19.98
CA GLY A 407 12.02 4.94 -20.82
C GLY A 407 11.00 3.96 -20.27
N TYR A 408 10.92 3.77 -18.95
CA TYR A 408 9.87 2.94 -18.34
C TYR A 408 8.46 3.46 -18.65
N VAL A 409 8.20 4.75 -18.46
CA VAL A 409 6.89 5.35 -18.76
C VAL A 409 6.59 5.27 -20.27
N ASP A 410 7.59 5.49 -21.12
CA ASP A 410 7.43 5.48 -22.56
C ASP A 410 7.17 4.10 -23.18
N ARG A 411 7.45 3.01 -22.44
CA ARG A 411 7.13 1.64 -22.86
C ARG A 411 5.64 1.30 -22.79
N PHE A 412 4.84 2.04 -22.02
CA PHE A 412 3.41 1.78 -21.90
C PHE A 412 2.60 2.38 -23.05
N ALA A 413 1.75 1.56 -23.68
CA ALA A 413 0.83 1.99 -24.73
C ALA A 413 -0.27 2.93 -24.20
N VAL A 414 -0.80 2.63 -23.01
CA VAL A 414 -1.79 3.46 -22.32
C VAL A 414 -1.09 4.29 -21.25
N ARG A 415 -1.05 5.61 -21.48
CA ARG A 415 -0.49 6.63 -20.61
C ARG A 415 -1.12 7.99 -20.91
N SER A 416 -1.00 8.94 -19.99
CA SER A 416 -1.38 10.33 -20.27
C SER A 416 -0.50 10.92 -21.38
N ARG A 417 -1.12 11.68 -22.29
CA ARG A 417 -0.42 12.49 -23.31
C ARG A 417 -0.30 13.95 -22.89
N PHE A 418 -0.86 14.33 -21.74
CA PHE A 418 -0.86 15.69 -21.24
C PHE A 418 0.22 15.85 -20.17
N SER A 419 1.18 16.75 -20.40
CA SER A 419 2.03 17.29 -19.34
C SER A 419 1.25 18.40 -18.65
N VAL A 420 1.12 18.35 -17.31
CA VAL A 420 0.39 19.36 -16.54
C VAL A 420 0.99 20.73 -16.83
N GLY A 421 0.24 21.62 -17.47
CA GLY A 421 0.50 23.06 -17.46
C GLY A 421 0.28 23.59 -16.05
N SER A 422 1.13 24.50 -15.61
CA SER A 422 0.97 25.22 -14.34
C SER A 422 -0.35 26.01 -14.36
N ASN A 423 -1.38 25.52 -13.66
CA ASN A 423 -2.35 26.25 -12.84
C ASN A 423 -3.46 25.31 -12.35
N GLY A 424 -3.87 25.46 -11.09
CA GLY A 424 -4.85 24.62 -10.41
C GLY A 424 -6.28 24.76 -10.91
N ASP A 425 -7.13 23.81 -10.54
CA ASP A 425 -8.39 24.00 -9.81
C ASP A 425 -9.21 22.70 -9.77
N GLU A 426 -10.05 22.63 -8.74
CA GLU A 426 -11.04 21.61 -8.36
C GLU A 426 -11.65 20.77 -9.51
N VAL A 427 -11.67 19.44 -9.32
CA VAL A 427 -12.89 18.59 -9.34
C VAL A 427 -12.69 17.42 -8.37
#